data_AF-A0A952PNX2-F1
#
_entry.id   AF-A0A952PNX2-F1
#
_cell.length_a   1.000
_cell.length_b   1.000
_cell.length_c   1.000
_cell.angle_alpha   90.00
_cell.angle_beta   90.00
_cell.angle_gamma   90.00
#
_symmetry.space_group_name_H-M   'P 1'
#
loop_
_entity.id
_entity.type
_entity.pdbx_description
1 polymer ?
#
loop_
_entity_poly.entity_id
_entity_poly.type
_entity_poly.pdbx_seq_one_letter_code
_entity_poly.pdbx_strand_id
1 'polypeptide(L)'
;MKKRSRNFTHYFAMLLLIATIQSADAVVSDVTISKKLSTANVLPKNTSHRLVRNGRDLRLEISHYPTVDPRTQKIDALLLARTILHADPGGIDSLITRFYVDSAPGTYHDVLVSNRDIVGADAGIVSTDQLLNGIEVVTIHSSDGAEQRFNGYWQAGNQALRKEDFRESENLFALAFKEGPETARSDGRYYAGLVQLAHGYSGREDTDDEQRVYASIMNALPTASSPEALRAVRDVYDYYLKKNDLSNAVRAAGTLVELHVRAGDTKTEDYASDLKLIAECHRRQGQSELARKEFEEAMNVKIAALGDHHGGLAEIYEGLGDCYSDEKNSVKAQEYWHKAKVAYDHAAVTKDAKHHISYEVYRAIIGRLNAKIGPKVKPRWSFDNK
;
A
#
# COMPACT_ATOMS: atom_id res chain seq x y z
N MET A 1 -7.82 80.79 -10.96
CA MET A 1 -9.05 80.93 -11.79
C MET A 1 -8.99 79.97 -12.98
N LYS A 2 -10.14 79.38 -13.34
CA LYS A 2 -10.43 78.34 -14.39
C LYS A 2 -10.07 76.89 -13.98
N LYS A 3 -10.94 76.15 -13.27
CA LYS A 3 -12.13 75.34 -13.69
C LYS A 3 -11.83 74.32 -14.82
N ARG A 4 -11.83 73.01 -14.51
CA ARG A 4 -13.02 72.11 -14.60
C ARG A 4 -12.67 70.66 -14.24
N SER A 5 -13.55 70.08 -13.43
CA SER A 5 -13.72 68.67 -13.10
C SER A 5 -14.00 67.79 -14.33
N ARG A 6 -13.48 66.56 -14.35
CA ARG A 6 -14.14 65.41 -14.98
C ARG A 6 -13.63 64.08 -14.41
N ASN A 7 -14.60 63.32 -13.91
CA ASN A 7 -14.63 61.95 -13.41
C ASN A 7 -13.65 60.99 -14.11
N PHE A 8 -12.88 60.25 -13.32
CA PHE A 8 -12.21 59.01 -13.73
C PHE A 8 -12.89 57.83 -13.01
N THR A 9 -14.00 57.39 -13.60
CA THR A 9 -14.44 56.00 -13.53
C THR A 9 -14.07 55.39 -14.87
N HIS A 10 -13.37 54.25 -14.87
CA HIS A 10 -13.44 53.12 -15.81
C HIS A 10 -12.09 52.37 -15.91
N TYR A 11 -12.20 51.03 -15.88
CA TYR A 11 -11.20 49.99 -16.18
C TYR A 11 -10.28 49.49 -15.05
N PHE A 12 -10.91 48.93 -14.00
CA PHE A 12 -10.39 47.72 -13.37
C PHE A 12 -10.87 46.52 -14.23
N ALA A 13 -10.15 46.22 -15.30
CA ALA A 13 -10.39 45.02 -16.10
C ALA A 13 -9.75 43.83 -15.36
N MET A 14 -10.58 43.14 -14.59
CA MET A 14 -10.34 41.81 -14.04
C MET A 14 -10.01 40.86 -15.20
N LEU A 15 -8.71 40.58 -15.39
CA LEU A 15 -8.22 39.54 -16.30
C LEU A 15 -8.46 38.19 -15.61
N LEU A 16 -9.71 37.74 -15.66
CA LEU A 16 -10.09 36.35 -15.46
C LEU A 16 -9.45 35.57 -16.60
N LEU A 17 -8.26 35.01 -16.35
CA LEU A 17 -7.64 34.04 -17.23
C LEU A 17 -8.57 32.82 -17.21
N ILE A 18 -9.41 32.70 -18.24
CA ILE A 18 -10.12 31.46 -18.53
C ILE A 18 -9.02 30.46 -18.92
N ALA A 19 -8.50 29.75 -17.92
CA ALA A 19 -7.83 28.49 -18.16
C ALA A 19 -8.89 27.59 -18.79
N THR A 20 -8.84 27.45 -20.11
CA THR A 20 -9.53 26.36 -20.78
C THR A 20 -9.07 25.09 -20.09
N ILE A 21 -10.00 24.44 -19.36
CA ILE A 21 -9.80 23.09 -18.84
C ILE A 21 -9.59 22.22 -20.07
N GLN A 22 -8.33 22.01 -20.41
CA GLN A 22 -7.92 20.98 -21.35
C GLN A 22 -8.39 19.67 -20.71
N SER A 23 -9.16 18.87 -21.46
CA SER A 23 -9.66 17.58 -20.99
C SER A 23 -8.54 16.79 -20.32
N ALA A 24 -8.76 16.35 -19.08
CA ALA A 24 -7.77 15.77 -18.17
C ALA A 24 -7.10 14.44 -18.63
N ASP A 25 -7.29 14.01 -19.88
CA ASP A 25 -6.91 12.68 -20.36
C ASP A 25 -5.93 12.66 -21.56
N ALA A 26 -5.50 13.82 -22.08
CA ALA A 26 -4.52 13.83 -23.17
C ALA A 26 -3.08 13.87 -22.63
N VAL A 27 -2.52 12.69 -22.34
CA VAL A 27 -1.10 12.52 -21.96
C VAL A 27 -0.21 13.28 -22.95
N VAL A 28 0.60 14.21 -22.46
CA VAL A 28 1.49 15.01 -23.33
C VAL A 28 2.56 14.10 -23.94
N SER A 29 2.68 14.13 -25.27
CA SER A 29 3.62 13.25 -25.97
C SER A 29 5.09 13.57 -25.65
N ASP A 30 5.94 12.55 -25.66
CA ASP A 30 7.38 12.68 -25.39
C ASP A 30 8.08 13.63 -26.41
N VAL A 31 7.56 13.71 -27.63
CA VAL A 31 8.00 14.67 -28.66
C VAL A 31 7.69 16.11 -28.21
N THR A 32 6.50 16.34 -27.66
CA THR A 32 6.08 17.65 -27.15
C THR A 32 6.93 18.06 -25.95
N ILE A 33 7.19 17.13 -25.02
CA ILE A 33 8.06 17.36 -23.87
C ILE A 33 9.48 17.71 -24.34
N SER A 34 10.05 16.91 -25.25
CA SER A 34 11.40 17.16 -25.78
C SER A 34 11.51 18.54 -26.47
N LYS A 35 10.46 18.96 -27.20
CA LYS A 35 10.41 20.29 -27.81
C LYS A 35 10.35 21.41 -26.77
N LYS A 36 9.61 21.21 -25.67
CA LYS A 36 9.54 22.21 -24.58
C LYS A 36 10.88 22.35 -23.87
N LEU A 37 11.57 21.24 -23.59
CA LEU A 37 12.92 21.23 -23.01
C LEU A 37 13.92 22.01 -23.87
N SER A 38 13.90 21.78 -25.20
CA SER A 38 14.80 22.50 -26.11
C SER A 38 14.43 23.98 -26.26
N THR A 39 13.14 24.30 -26.34
CA THR A 39 12.67 25.69 -26.46
C THR A 39 12.98 26.51 -25.21
N ALA A 40 12.90 25.91 -24.03
CA ALA A 40 13.25 26.56 -22.76
C ALA A 40 14.77 26.68 -22.54
N ASN A 41 15.59 26.03 -23.38
CA ASN A 41 17.05 26.02 -23.28
C ASN A 41 17.56 25.59 -21.88
N VAL A 42 16.88 24.61 -21.29
CA VAL A 42 17.19 24.06 -19.96
C VAL A 42 18.05 22.79 -20.01
N LEU A 43 18.29 22.25 -21.21
CA LEU A 43 19.16 21.08 -21.38
C LEU A 43 20.63 21.48 -21.18
N PRO A 44 21.41 20.71 -20.41
CA PRO A 44 22.84 20.97 -20.26
C PRO A 44 23.55 20.90 -21.62
N LYS A 45 24.56 21.74 -21.83
CA LYS A 45 25.26 21.84 -23.12
C LYS A 45 25.94 20.52 -23.48
N ASN A 46 25.93 20.18 -24.77
CA ASN A 46 26.56 18.98 -25.34
C ASN A 46 26.02 17.65 -24.78
N THR A 47 24.82 17.67 -24.21
CA THR A 47 24.14 16.44 -23.75
C THR A 47 23.18 15.92 -24.80
N SER A 48 22.84 14.63 -24.68
CA SER A 48 21.69 14.04 -25.35
C SER A 48 20.71 13.52 -24.30
N HIS A 49 19.43 13.49 -24.64
CA HIS A 49 18.39 13.07 -23.70
C HIS A 49 17.44 12.02 -24.29
N ARG A 50 16.90 11.19 -23.40
CA ARG A 50 15.87 10.19 -23.72
C ARG A 50 14.80 10.19 -22.63
N LEU A 51 13.55 10.08 -23.06
CA LEU A 51 12.41 9.93 -22.17
C LEU A 51 12.01 8.46 -22.07
N VAL A 52 11.73 8.00 -20.86
CA VAL A 52 11.21 6.67 -20.56
C VAL A 52 9.99 6.85 -19.65
N ARG A 53 8.81 6.57 -20.18
CA ARG A 53 7.54 6.74 -19.47
C ARG A 53 7.06 5.43 -18.85
N ASN A 54 6.54 5.49 -17.62
CA ASN A 54 5.88 4.38 -16.94
C ASN A 54 4.63 4.92 -16.20
N GLY A 55 3.47 4.92 -16.86
CA GLY A 55 2.26 5.55 -16.32
C GLY A 55 2.44 7.06 -16.13
N ARG A 56 2.20 7.54 -14.90
CA ARG A 56 2.34 8.95 -14.48
C ARG A 56 3.75 9.32 -13.99
N ASP A 57 4.68 8.38 -14.07
CA ASP A 57 6.09 8.60 -13.73
C ASP A 57 6.93 8.67 -15.00
N LEU A 58 7.80 9.69 -15.04
CA LEU A 58 8.67 9.94 -16.17
C LEU A 58 10.13 9.87 -15.71
N ARG A 59 10.95 9.12 -16.47
CA ARG A 59 12.40 9.13 -16.34
C ARG A 59 13.01 9.87 -17.53
N LEU A 60 13.82 10.88 -17.24
CA LEU A 60 14.62 11.61 -18.22
C LEU A 60 16.08 11.18 -18.06
N GLU A 61 16.59 10.45 -19.05
CA GLU A 61 17.98 10.02 -19.12
C GLU A 61 18.79 11.09 -19.86
N ILE A 62 19.83 11.63 -19.22
CA ILE A 62 20.76 12.61 -19.76
C ILE A 62 22.13 11.95 -19.92
N SER A 63 22.60 11.86 -21.15
CA SER A 63 23.91 11.32 -21.50
C SER A 63 24.93 12.43 -21.75
N HIS A 64 26.21 12.11 -21.54
CA HIS A 64 27.32 13.06 -21.67
C HIS A 64 27.28 14.21 -20.68
N TYR A 65 26.85 13.92 -19.44
CA TYR A 65 26.73 14.95 -18.43
C TYR A 65 28.11 15.34 -17.87
N PRO A 66 28.42 16.64 -17.73
CA PRO A 66 29.81 17.11 -17.59
C PRO A 66 30.38 17.05 -16.17
N THR A 67 29.56 16.81 -15.14
CA THR A 67 29.99 16.91 -13.74
C THR A 67 29.34 15.89 -12.82
N VAL A 68 30.08 15.46 -11.79
CA VAL A 68 29.59 14.65 -10.66
C VAL A 68 29.07 15.51 -9.49
N ASP A 69 29.19 16.84 -9.57
CA ASP A 69 28.78 17.75 -8.48
C ASP A 69 27.26 17.63 -8.21
N PRO A 70 26.85 17.16 -7.01
CA PRO A 70 25.44 16.96 -6.70
C PRO A 70 24.63 18.25 -6.72
N ARG A 71 25.23 19.40 -6.36
CA ARG A 71 24.50 20.68 -6.32
C ARG A 71 24.10 21.11 -7.73
N THR A 72 25.03 21.03 -8.69
CA THR A 72 24.77 21.35 -10.10
C THR A 72 23.71 20.40 -10.69
N GLN A 73 23.83 19.10 -10.44
CA GLN A 73 22.86 18.10 -10.91
C GLN A 73 21.45 18.35 -10.37
N LYS A 74 21.33 18.72 -9.09
CA LYS A 74 20.03 19.08 -8.50
C LYS A 74 19.41 20.32 -9.11
N ILE A 75 20.22 21.35 -9.41
CA ILE A 75 19.73 22.57 -10.07
C ILE A 75 19.22 22.24 -11.47
N ASP A 76 19.99 21.49 -12.26
CA ASP A 76 19.58 21.10 -13.62
C ASP A 76 18.34 20.22 -13.59
N ALA A 77 18.30 19.21 -12.70
CA ALA A 77 17.12 18.35 -12.52
C ALA A 77 15.87 19.15 -12.13
N LEU A 78 16.02 20.16 -11.25
CA LEU A 78 14.91 21.03 -10.85
C LEU A 78 14.39 21.86 -12.03
N LEU A 79 15.28 22.42 -12.87
CA LEU A 79 14.88 23.19 -14.06
C LEU A 79 14.19 22.30 -15.10
N LEU A 80 14.71 21.09 -15.32
CA LEU A 80 14.11 20.09 -16.21
C LEU A 80 12.73 19.66 -15.68
N ALA A 81 12.63 19.28 -14.41
CA ALA A 81 11.39 18.91 -13.75
C ALA A 81 10.36 20.03 -13.83
N ARG A 82 10.72 21.26 -13.48
CA ARG A 82 9.83 22.42 -13.57
C ARG A 82 9.28 22.60 -14.98
N THR A 83 10.14 22.50 -16.00
CA THR A 83 9.73 22.63 -17.41
C THR A 83 8.74 21.55 -17.83
N ILE A 84 8.98 20.30 -17.40
CA ILE A 84 8.15 19.15 -17.75
C ILE A 84 6.83 19.17 -16.98
N LEU A 85 6.85 19.41 -15.68
CA LEU A 85 5.66 19.37 -14.82
C LEU A 85 4.71 20.54 -15.13
N HIS A 86 5.22 21.72 -15.51
CA HIS A 86 4.37 22.78 -16.08
C HIS A 86 3.87 22.46 -17.48
N ALA A 87 4.56 21.60 -18.22
CA ALA A 87 4.14 21.23 -19.56
C ALA A 87 2.94 20.28 -19.56
N ASP A 88 2.79 19.50 -18.50
CA ASP A 88 1.78 18.46 -18.30
C ASP A 88 1.29 18.45 -16.83
N PRO A 89 0.65 19.55 -16.36
CA PRO A 89 0.25 19.70 -14.97
C PRO A 89 -0.89 18.71 -14.66
N GLY A 90 -0.54 17.60 -14.01
CA GLY A 90 -1.46 16.52 -13.67
C GLY A 90 -1.34 15.25 -14.51
N GLY A 91 -0.51 15.24 -15.57
CA GLY A 91 -0.17 14.02 -16.31
C GLY A 91 1.13 13.35 -15.84
N ILE A 92 1.97 14.09 -15.10
CA ILE A 92 3.21 13.61 -14.51
C ILE A 92 3.27 14.06 -13.05
N ASP A 93 3.47 13.13 -12.12
CA ASP A 93 3.48 13.45 -10.68
C ASP A 93 4.90 13.64 -10.12
N SER A 94 5.91 13.05 -10.78
CA SER A 94 7.32 13.26 -10.47
C SER A 94 8.21 13.00 -11.68
N LEU A 95 9.43 13.55 -11.63
CA LEU A 95 10.49 13.30 -12.59
C LEU A 95 11.69 12.67 -11.90
N ILE A 96 12.18 11.55 -12.45
CA ILE A 96 13.51 11.03 -12.16
C ILE A 96 14.44 11.49 -13.28
N THR A 97 15.43 12.32 -12.97
CA THR A 97 16.48 12.70 -13.91
C THR A 97 17.72 11.84 -13.67
N ARG A 98 18.06 10.99 -14.63
CA ARG A 98 19.23 10.12 -14.60
C ARG A 98 20.37 10.77 -15.37
N PHE A 99 21.44 11.14 -14.66
CA PHE A 99 22.65 11.70 -15.27
C PHE A 99 23.71 10.62 -15.46
N TYR A 100 24.05 10.31 -16.71
CA TYR A 100 25.23 9.52 -17.06
C TYR A 100 26.43 10.45 -17.21
N VAL A 101 27.40 10.33 -16.30
CA VAL A 101 28.51 11.29 -16.18
C VAL A 101 29.73 10.82 -16.97
N ASP A 102 30.29 11.69 -17.82
CA ASP A 102 31.42 11.32 -18.70
C ASP A 102 32.70 10.96 -17.92
N SER A 103 32.95 11.64 -16.79
CA SER A 103 34.11 11.37 -15.94
C SER A 103 34.04 10.04 -15.19
N ALA A 104 32.88 9.37 -15.18
CA ALA A 104 32.66 8.11 -14.49
C ALA A 104 31.82 7.15 -15.36
N PRO A 105 32.42 6.56 -16.42
CA PRO A 105 31.69 5.71 -17.35
C PRO A 105 30.90 4.58 -16.67
N GLY A 106 29.63 4.46 -17.02
CA GLY A 106 28.70 3.45 -16.47
C GLY A 106 28.17 3.77 -15.06
N THR A 107 28.64 4.84 -14.42
CA THR A 107 28.02 5.39 -13.20
C THR A 107 26.94 6.38 -13.62
N TYR A 108 25.82 6.35 -12.90
CA TYR A 108 24.76 7.34 -13.09
C TYR A 108 24.21 7.83 -11.76
N HIS A 109 23.71 9.06 -11.76
CA HIS A 109 23.09 9.70 -10.61
C HIS A 109 21.61 9.93 -10.93
N ASP A 110 20.71 9.37 -10.14
CA ASP A 110 19.28 9.63 -10.23
C ASP A 110 18.90 10.73 -9.24
N VAL A 111 18.33 11.81 -9.77
CA VAL A 111 17.82 12.95 -9.00
C VAL A 111 16.31 12.99 -9.14
N LEU A 112 15.59 12.92 -8.03
CA LEU A 112 14.13 12.92 -8.03
C LEU A 112 13.59 14.29 -7.65
N VAL A 113 12.62 14.76 -8.43
CA VAL A 113 11.90 16.01 -8.16
C VAL A 113 10.42 15.74 -8.33
N SER A 114 9.65 15.99 -7.29
CA SER A 114 8.20 15.79 -7.26
C SER A 114 7.46 17.06 -7.70
N ASN A 115 6.18 16.92 -8.04
CA ASN A 115 5.32 18.08 -8.26
C ASN A 115 5.17 18.94 -6.98
N ARG A 116 5.23 18.32 -5.80
CA ARG A 116 5.23 19.03 -4.50
C ARG A 116 6.42 19.98 -4.38
N ASP A 117 7.60 19.55 -4.81
CA ASP A 117 8.83 20.35 -4.79
C ASP A 117 8.69 21.61 -5.67
N ILE A 118 8.15 21.44 -6.88
CA ILE A 118 7.92 22.55 -7.81
C ILE A 118 6.88 23.52 -7.28
N VAL A 119 5.75 23.01 -6.78
CA VAL A 119 4.68 23.84 -6.22
C VAL A 119 5.18 24.63 -5.00
N GLY A 120 5.95 23.98 -4.12
CA GLY A 120 6.53 24.64 -2.94
C GLY A 120 7.54 25.74 -3.30
N ALA A 121 8.37 25.52 -4.31
CA ALA A 121 9.27 26.55 -4.86
C ALA A 121 8.51 27.71 -5.48
N ASP A 122 7.53 27.43 -6.33
CA ASP A 122 6.80 28.45 -7.08
C ASP A 122 5.91 29.31 -6.20
N ALA A 123 5.38 28.72 -5.12
CA ALA A 123 4.65 29.46 -4.09
C ALA A 123 5.58 30.27 -3.17
N GLY A 124 6.91 30.12 -3.27
CA GLY A 124 7.88 30.78 -2.40
C GLY A 124 7.86 30.28 -0.95
N ILE A 125 7.28 29.11 -0.69
CA ILE A 125 7.18 28.50 0.64
C ILE A 125 8.53 27.93 1.07
N VAL A 126 9.28 27.38 0.11
CA VAL A 126 10.58 26.74 0.33
C VAL A 126 11.64 27.54 -0.42
N SER A 127 12.70 27.96 0.29
CA SER A 127 13.83 28.62 -0.38
C SER A 127 14.57 27.63 -1.30
N THR A 128 15.25 28.15 -2.34
CA THR A 128 16.01 27.31 -3.27
C THR A 128 17.04 26.44 -2.56
N ASP A 129 17.76 26.96 -1.56
CA ASP A 129 18.74 26.16 -0.81
C ASP A 129 18.08 25.07 0.04
N GLN A 130 16.94 25.37 0.68
CA GLN A 130 16.18 24.34 1.43
C GLN A 130 15.67 23.24 0.50
N LEU A 131 15.20 23.61 -0.70
CA LEU A 131 14.71 22.66 -1.68
C LEU A 131 15.85 21.75 -2.20
N LEU A 132 16.97 22.35 -2.61
CA LEU A 132 18.13 21.59 -3.08
C LEU A 132 18.69 20.66 -2.00
N ASN A 133 18.66 21.07 -0.73
CA ASN A 133 19.06 20.19 0.37
C ASN A 133 18.06 19.05 0.61
N GLY A 134 16.78 19.25 0.27
CA GLY A 134 15.72 18.24 0.41
C GLY A 134 15.73 17.17 -0.68
N ILE A 135 16.13 17.52 -1.91
CA ILE A 135 16.18 16.61 -3.06
C ILE A 135 17.24 15.53 -2.86
N GLU A 136 16.84 14.26 -3.00
CA GLU A 136 17.77 13.14 -2.93
C GLU A 136 18.53 12.91 -4.24
N VAL A 137 19.76 12.39 -4.11
CA VAL A 137 20.58 11.92 -5.23
C VAL A 137 20.98 10.49 -4.95
N VAL A 138 20.51 9.57 -5.78
CA VAL A 138 20.89 8.15 -5.71
C VAL A 138 22.03 7.92 -6.70
N THR A 139 23.23 7.66 -6.18
CA THR A 139 24.39 7.31 -7.00
C THR A 139 24.45 5.81 -7.19
N ILE A 140 24.46 5.37 -8.44
CA ILE A 140 24.70 3.98 -8.82
C ILE A 140 25.99 3.88 -9.61
N HIS A 141 26.96 3.15 -9.07
CA HIS A 141 28.25 2.92 -9.71
C HIS A 141 28.17 1.80 -10.76
N SER A 142 29.06 1.86 -11.74
CA SER A 142 29.17 0.80 -12.75
C SER A 142 29.54 -0.57 -12.16
N SER A 143 30.20 -0.59 -11.00
CA SER A 143 30.53 -1.80 -10.24
C SER A 143 29.40 -2.32 -9.37
N ASP A 144 28.31 -1.57 -9.20
CA ASP A 144 27.23 -1.97 -8.29
C ASP A 144 26.47 -3.15 -8.87
N GLY A 145 26.44 -4.24 -8.12
CA GLY A 145 25.56 -5.37 -8.37
C GLY A 145 24.10 -4.99 -8.11
N ALA A 146 23.19 -5.88 -8.51
CA ALA A 146 21.76 -5.63 -8.37
C ALA A 146 21.36 -5.38 -6.90
N GLU A 147 21.98 -6.08 -5.95
CA GLU A 147 21.70 -5.90 -4.51
C GLU A 147 22.12 -4.50 -4.02
N GLN A 148 23.30 -4.01 -4.42
CA GLN A 148 23.70 -2.64 -4.07
C GLN A 148 22.75 -1.60 -4.66
N ARG A 149 22.31 -1.80 -5.92
CA ARG A 149 21.32 -0.91 -6.54
C ARG A 149 19.99 -0.91 -5.80
N PHE A 150 19.47 -2.09 -5.45
CA PHE A 150 18.26 -2.22 -4.62
C PHE A 150 18.41 -1.43 -3.32
N ASN A 151 19.52 -1.63 -2.61
CA ASN A 151 19.78 -0.96 -1.34
C ASN A 151 19.83 0.56 -1.46
N GLY A 152 20.46 1.10 -2.51
CA GLY A 152 20.52 2.54 -2.76
C GLY A 152 19.13 3.16 -2.92
N TYR A 153 18.30 2.61 -3.80
CA TYR A 153 16.93 3.11 -4.00
C TYR A 153 16.04 2.86 -2.78
N TRP A 154 16.14 1.70 -2.15
CA TRP A 154 15.34 1.39 -0.96
C TRP A 154 15.66 2.35 0.20
N GLN A 155 16.93 2.68 0.43
CA GLN A 155 17.33 3.64 1.46
C GLN A 155 16.76 5.04 1.17
N ALA A 156 16.89 5.50 -0.07
CA ALA A 156 16.33 6.77 -0.51
C ALA A 156 14.79 6.79 -0.37
N GLY A 157 14.11 5.71 -0.75
CA GLY A 157 12.65 5.59 -0.60
C GLY A 157 12.21 5.71 0.87
N ASN A 158 12.90 5.03 1.79
CA ASN A 158 12.62 5.18 3.22
C ASN A 158 12.92 6.58 3.75
N GLN A 159 13.89 7.30 3.16
CA GLN A 159 14.18 8.68 3.52
C GLN A 159 13.09 9.63 3.05
N ALA A 160 12.60 9.47 1.81
CA ALA A 160 11.43 10.19 1.30
C ALA A 160 10.19 9.92 2.17
N LEU A 161 9.97 8.66 2.56
CA LEU A 161 8.88 8.28 3.47
C LEU A 161 8.94 8.99 4.82
N ARG A 162 10.14 9.09 5.44
CA ARG A 162 10.33 9.84 6.70
C ARG A 162 10.10 11.35 6.57
N LYS A 163 10.32 11.91 5.37
CA LYS A 163 9.99 13.30 5.03
C LYS A 163 8.52 13.47 4.59
N GLU A 164 7.75 12.38 4.67
CA GLU A 164 6.38 12.27 4.16
C GLU A 164 6.21 12.72 2.69
N ASP A 165 7.25 12.49 1.88
CA ASP A 165 7.18 12.54 0.42
C ASP A 165 6.77 11.16 -0.12
N PHE A 166 5.49 10.85 0.02
CA PHE A 166 4.97 9.54 -0.31
C PHE A 166 5.09 9.22 -1.81
N ARG A 167 4.94 10.22 -2.68
CA ARG A 167 5.07 10.01 -4.12
C ARG A 167 6.51 9.72 -4.54
N GLU A 168 7.46 10.47 -3.99
CA GLU A 168 8.89 10.19 -4.21
C GLU A 168 9.26 8.81 -3.65
N SER A 169 8.79 8.47 -2.44
CA SER A 169 9.00 7.17 -1.82
C SER A 169 8.45 6.02 -2.69
N GLU A 170 7.26 6.16 -3.23
CA GLU A 170 6.62 5.17 -4.10
C GLU A 170 7.50 4.87 -5.33
N ASN A 171 8.01 5.92 -5.97
CA ASN A 171 8.85 5.79 -7.15
C ASN A 171 10.21 5.20 -6.86
N LEU A 172 10.81 5.57 -5.73
CA LEU A 172 12.06 4.98 -5.27
C LEU A 172 11.90 3.50 -4.93
N PHE A 173 10.80 3.08 -4.32
CA PHE A 173 10.52 1.66 -4.11
C PHE A 173 10.29 0.93 -5.44
N ALA A 174 9.58 1.53 -6.39
CA ALA A 174 9.42 0.95 -7.73
C ALA A 174 10.76 0.79 -8.47
N LEU A 175 11.68 1.77 -8.33
CA LEU A 175 13.04 1.67 -8.84
C LEU A 175 13.84 0.58 -8.15
N ALA A 176 13.76 0.48 -6.82
CA ALA A 176 14.41 -0.57 -6.06
C ALA A 176 13.99 -1.95 -6.57
N PHE A 177 12.67 -2.17 -6.72
CA PHE A 177 12.12 -3.42 -7.25
C PHE A 177 12.59 -3.72 -8.69
N LYS A 178 12.63 -2.71 -9.55
CA LYS A 178 12.99 -2.86 -10.96
C LYS A 178 14.49 -3.10 -11.20
N GLU A 179 15.35 -2.41 -10.45
CA GLU A 179 16.81 -2.40 -10.65
C GLU A 179 17.53 -3.41 -9.72
N GLY A 180 16.80 -3.99 -8.77
CA GLY A 180 17.25 -5.00 -7.81
C GLY A 180 17.36 -6.41 -8.38
N PRO A 181 17.93 -7.37 -7.62
CA PRO A 181 18.02 -8.76 -8.04
C PRO A 181 16.62 -9.40 -8.11
N GLU A 182 16.47 -10.53 -8.79
CA GLU A 182 15.19 -11.27 -8.78
C GLU A 182 14.77 -11.65 -7.34
N THR A 183 15.74 -11.90 -6.46
CA THR A 183 15.51 -12.14 -5.03
C THR A 183 14.95 -10.93 -4.28
N ALA A 184 15.09 -9.70 -4.81
CA ALA A 184 14.44 -8.53 -4.23
C ALA A 184 12.91 -8.63 -4.26
N ARG A 185 12.34 -9.43 -5.17
CA ARG A 185 10.90 -9.70 -5.21
C ARG A 185 10.42 -10.45 -3.98
N SER A 186 11.32 -11.19 -3.32
CA SER A 186 11.09 -11.85 -2.03
C SER A 186 11.64 -11.08 -0.83
N ASP A 187 12.27 -9.92 -1.04
CA ASP A 187 12.87 -9.15 0.05
C ASP A 187 11.78 -8.53 0.92
N GLY A 188 11.72 -8.96 2.18
CA GLY A 188 10.74 -8.46 3.13
C GLY A 188 10.82 -6.95 3.38
N ARG A 189 11.99 -6.34 3.19
CA ARG A 189 12.20 -4.89 3.33
C ARG A 189 11.40 -4.08 2.31
N TYR A 190 11.16 -4.63 1.12
CA TYR A 190 10.34 -3.99 0.10
C TYR A 190 8.88 -3.90 0.54
N TYR A 191 8.31 -5.03 0.98
CA TYR A 191 6.92 -5.09 1.46
C TYR A 191 6.69 -4.24 2.71
N ALA A 192 7.65 -4.24 3.64
CA ALA A 192 7.58 -3.39 4.82
C ALA A 192 7.51 -1.89 4.46
N GLY A 193 8.29 -1.46 3.46
CA GLY A 193 8.26 -0.08 2.95
C GLY A 193 6.91 0.27 2.32
N LEU A 194 6.36 -0.63 1.48
CA LEU A 194 5.05 -0.42 0.85
C LEU A 194 3.90 -0.36 1.85
N VAL A 195 3.92 -1.18 2.91
CA VAL A 195 2.92 -1.11 3.99
C VAL A 195 2.95 0.25 4.69
N GLN A 196 4.15 0.73 5.05
CA GLN A 196 4.27 2.03 5.70
C GLN A 196 3.82 3.17 4.76
N LEU A 197 4.10 3.06 3.46
CA LEU A 197 3.64 3.98 2.45
C LEU A 197 2.11 3.99 2.32
N ALA A 198 1.47 2.81 2.27
CA ALA A 198 0.02 2.69 2.25
C ALA A 198 -0.63 3.32 3.49
N HIS A 199 -0.09 3.06 4.68
CA HIS A 199 -0.55 3.70 5.91
C HIS A 199 -0.34 5.22 5.90
N GLY A 200 0.74 5.71 5.28
CA GLY A 200 0.99 7.13 5.06
C GLY A 200 -0.11 7.79 4.23
N TYR A 201 -0.45 7.20 3.08
CA TYR A 201 -1.57 7.66 2.25
C TYR A 201 -2.92 7.56 2.97
N SER A 202 -3.15 6.47 3.72
CA SER A 202 -4.35 6.29 4.56
C SER A 202 -4.52 7.44 5.56
N GLY A 203 -3.43 7.86 6.22
CA GLY A 203 -3.43 8.97 7.17
C GLY A 203 -3.74 10.34 6.56
N ARG A 204 -3.58 10.49 5.25
CA ARG A 204 -3.94 11.70 4.48
C ARG A 204 -5.29 11.59 3.77
N GLU A 205 -5.97 10.45 3.89
CA GLU A 205 -7.20 10.12 3.16
C GLU A 205 -7.01 10.06 1.63
N ASP A 206 -5.77 9.82 1.17
CA ASP A 206 -5.40 9.68 -0.25
C ASP A 206 -5.76 8.27 -0.76
N THR A 207 -7.06 7.99 -0.92
CA THR A 207 -7.56 6.62 -1.14
C THR A 207 -7.08 5.97 -2.44
N ASP A 208 -6.93 6.76 -3.51
CA ASP A 208 -6.51 6.24 -4.81
C ASP A 208 -5.04 5.81 -4.80
N ASP A 209 -4.21 6.55 -4.05
CA ASP A 209 -2.79 6.26 -3.87
C ASP A 209 -2.59 5.04 -2.97
N GLU A 210 -3.33 4.97 -1.87
CA GLU A 210 -3.36 3.81 -0.97
C GLU A 210 -3.74 2.51 -1.74
N GLN A 211 -4.81 2.55 -2.53
CA GLN A 211 -5.23 1.40 -3.35
C GLN A 211 -4.18 0.99 -4.37
N ARG A 212 -3.50 1.96 -5.00
CA ARG A 212 -2.43 1.69 -5.97
C ARG A 212 -1.22 1.03 -5.30
N VAL A 213 -0.86 1.45 -4.08
CA VAL A 213 0.21 0.80 -3.30
C VAL A 213 -0.19 -0.63 -2.94
N TYR A 214 -1.42 -0.87 -2.50
CA TYR A 214 -1.92 -2.23 -2.26
C TYR A 214 -1.97 -3.09 -3.52
N ALA A 215 -2.31 -2.53 -4.68
CA ALA A 215 -2.21 -3.24 -5.95
C ALA A 215 -0.75 -3.60 -6.29
N SER A 216 0.20 -2.69 -6.02
CA SER A 216 1.63 -2.95 -6.20
C SER A 216 2.13 -4.08 -5.30
N ILE A 217 1.67 -4.15 -4.04
CA ILE A 217 1.95 -5.28 -3.14
C ILE A 217 1.47 -6.60 -3.77
N MET A 218 0.21 -6.66 -4.20
CA MET A 218 -0.39 -7.89 -4.75
C MET A 218 0.26 -8.35 -6.06
N ASN A 219 0.73 -7.41 -6.89
CA ASN A 219 1.38 -7.70 -8.17
C ASN A 219 2.86 -8.10 -8.03
N ALA A 220 3.49 -7.73 -6.92
CA ALA A 220 4.92 -7.96 -6.70
C ALA A 220 5.24 -9.28 -5.99
N LEU A 221 4.21 -10.00 -5.49
CA LEU A 221 4.37 -11.12 -4.57
C LEU A 221 5.36 -12.19 -5.07
N PRO A 222 6.23 -12.70 -4.17
CA PRO A 222 7.23 -13.67 -4.55
C PRO A 222 6.63 -15.06 -4.78
N THR A 223 7.40 -15.91 -5.44
CA THR A 223 7.09 -17.36 -5.54
C THR A 223 7.22 -18.05 -4.19
N ALA A 224 8.21 -17.68 -3.37
CA ALA A 224 8.40 -18.14 -1.99
C ALA A 224 8.00 -17.04 -1.01
N SER A 225 7.06 -17.32 -0.11
CA SER A 225 6.54 -16.33 0.85
C SER A 225 7.56 -15.92 1.91
N SER A 226 7.80 -14.62 2.08
CA SER A 226 8.43 -14.08 3.28
C SER A 226 7.38 -13.66 4.32
N PRO A 227 7.69 -13.67 5.63
CA PRO A 227 6.77 -13.19 6.67
C PRO A 227 6.28 -11.76 6.43
N GLU A 228 7.12 -10.90 5.87
CA GLU A 228 6.78 -9.52 5.53
C GLU A 228 5.80 -9.42 4.35
N ALA A 229 5.95 -10.27 3.34
CA ALA A 229 5.00 -10.33 2.23
C ALA A 229 3.63 -10.82 2.71
N LEU A 230 3.59 -11.86 3.55
CA LEU A 230 2.33 -12.35 4.16
C LEU A 230 1.66 -11.26 5.00
N ARG A 231 2.43 -10.53 5.81
CA ARG A 231 1.91 -9.40 6.59
C ARG A 231 1.36 -8.29 5.70
N ALA A 232 2.06 -7.94 4.63
CA ALA A 232 1.58 -6.93 3.68
C ALA A 232 0.28 -7.35 2.99
N VAL A 233 0.12 -8.62 2.63
CA VAL A 233 -1.15 -9.13 2.07
C VAL A 233 -2.26 -9.15 3.12
N ARG A 234 -1.94 -9.43 4.40
CA ARG A 234 -2.92 -9.29 5.50
C ARG A 234 -3.37 -7.83 5.67
N ASP A 235 -2.46 -6.85 5.56
CA ASP A 235 -2.86 -5.43 5.58
C ASP A 235 -3.77 -5.07 4.40
N VAL A 236 -3.51 -5.62 3.20
CA VAL A 236 -4.40 -5.48 2.04
C VAL A 236 -5.79 -6.07 2.33
N TYR A 237 -5.84 -7.26 2.96
CA TYR A 237 -7.09 -7.89 3.39
C TYR A 237 -7.87 -6.99 4.36
N ASP A 238 -7.23 -6.52 5.42
CA ASP A 238 -7.84 -5.69 6.47
C ASP A 238 -8.38 -4.38 5.90
N TYR A 239 -7.63 -3.77 4.97
CA TYR A 239 -8.06 -2.59 4.23
C TYR A 239 -9.40 -2.81 3.52
N TYR A 240 -9.49 -3.83 2.67
CA TYR A 240 -10.70 -4.11 1.91
C TYR A 240 -11.86 -4.60 2.80
N LEU A 241 -11.56 -5.35 3.86
CA LEU A 241 -12.55 -5.77 4.84
C LEU A 241 -13.18 -4.57 5.56
N LYS A 242 -12.37 -3.59 5.96
CA LYS A 242 -12.83 -2.33 6.60
C LYS A 242 -13.72 -1.51 5.65
N LYS A 243 -13.41 -1.50 4.36
CA LYS A 243 -14.23 -0.86 3.32
C LYS A 243 -15.49 -1.67 2.94
N ASN A 244 -15.68 -2.86 3.53
CA ASN A 244 -16.73 -3.81 3.17
C ASN A 244 -16.68 -4.24 1.69
N ASP A 245 -15.50 -4.15 1.06
CA ASP A 245 -15.24 -4.70 -0.27
C ASP A 245 -14.84 -6.17 -0.12
N LEU A 246 -15.87 -7.01 0.02
CA LEU A 246 -15.68 -8.44 0.25
C LEU A 246 -14.98 -9.12 -0.92
N SER A 247 -15.15 -8.63 -2.15
CA SER A 247 -14.54 -9.23 -3.35
C SER A 247 -13.01 -9.11 -3.32
N ASN A 248 -12.50 -7.91 -3.03
CA ASN A 248 -11.06 -7.71 -2.89
C ASN A 248 -10.49 -8.32 -1.60
N ALA A 249 -11.27 -8.36 -0.52
CA ALA A 249 -10.87 -9.06 0.70
C ALA A 249 -10.71 -10.58 0.47
N VAL A 250 -11.66 -11.24 -0.21
CA VAL A 250 -11.52 -12.67 -0.62
C VAL A 250 -10.27 -12.86 -1.46
N ARG A 251 -10.01 -11.97 -2.43
CA ARG A 251 -8.81 -12.07 -3.28
C ARG A 251 -7.51 -12.01 -2.46
N ALA A 252 -7.43 -11.10 -1.49
CA ALA A 252 -6.27 -10.99 -0.60
C ALA A 252 -6.12 -12.24 0.31
N ALA A 253 -7.21 -12.68 0.95
CA ALA A 253 -7.20 -13.88 1.79
C ALA A 253 -6.84 -15.15 1.01
N GLY A 254 -7.41 -15.34 -0.19
CA GLY A 254 -7.07 -16.45 -1.08
C GLY A 254 -5.60 -16.44 -1.49
N THR A 255 -5.01 -15.26 -1.70
CA THR A 255 -3.59 -15.12 -1.99
C THR A 255 -2.71 -15.59 -0.82
N LEU A 256 -3.09 -15.32 0.43
CA LEU A 256 -2.38 -15.85 1.61
C LEU A 256 -2.39 -17.39 1.64
N VAL A 257 -3.57 -17.98 1.42
CA VAL A 257 -3.74 -19.44 1.34
C VAL A 257 -2.87 -20.03 0.23
N GLU A 258 -2.89 -19.43 -0.96
CA GLU A 258 -2.05 -19.86 -2.08
C GLU A 258 -0.55 -19.81 -1.77
N LEU A 259 -0.09 -18.76 -1.08
CA LEU A 259 1.31 -18.62 -0.69
C LEU A 259 1.74 -19.74 0.27
N HIS A 260 0.90 -20.07 1.27
CA HIS A 260 1.15 -21.21 2.15
C HIS A 260 1.15 -22.55 1.42
N VAL A 261 0.23 -22.76 0.47
CA VAL A 261 0.18 -23.98 -0.35
C VAL A 261 1.45 -24.14 -1.17
N ARG A 262 1.93 -23.07 -1.83
CA ARG A 262 3.17 -23.09 -2.61
C ARG A 262 4.41 -23.36 -1.75
N ALA A 263 4.43 -22.86 -0.52
CA ALA A 263 5.50 -23.10 0.44
C ALA A 263 5.47 -24.53 1.04
N GLY A 264 4.34 -25.24 0.93
CA GLY A 264 4.15 -26.54 1.57
C GLY A 264 3.77 -26.46 3.06
N ASP A 265 3.38 -25.28 3.55
CA ASP A 265 3.13 -24.97 4.96
C ASP A 265 1.65 -25.12 5.36
N THR A 266 0.92 -26.04 4.73
CA THR A 266 -0.53 -26.24 4.91
C THR A 266 -0.93 -26.90 6.25
N LYS A 267 0.04 -27.15 7.12
CA LYS A 267 -0.18 -27.69 8.47
C LYS A 267 0.12 -26.68 9.58
N THR A 268 0.40 -25.44 9.21
CA THR A 268 0.74 -24.37 10.15
C THR A 268 -0.52 -23.69 10.69
N GLU A 269 -0.42 -23.11 11.89
CA GLU A 269 -1.50 -22.29 12.44
C GLU A 269 -1.78 -21.02 11.62
N ASP A 270 -0.77 -20.50 10.91
CA ASP A 270 -0.93 -19.35 10.02
C ASP A 270 -1.82 -19.71 8.82
N TYR A 271 -1.57 -20.85 8.18
CA TYR A 271 -2.45 -21.38 7.13
C TYR A 271 -3.91 -21.51 7.59
N ALA A 272 -4.12 -22.08 8.78
CA ALA A 272 -5.46 -22.20 9.35
C ALA A 272 -6.10 -20.83 9.66
N SER A 273 -5.29 -19.86 10.07
CA SER A 273 -5.76 -18.50 10.36
C SER A 273 -6.15 -17.77 9.07
N ASP A 274 -5.45 -18.00 7.96
CA ASP A 274 -5.78 -17.41 6.66
C ASP A 274 -7.00 -18.09 6.00
N LEU A 275 -7.17 -19.41 6.18
CA LEU A 275 -8.42 -20.11 5.83
C LEU A 275 -9.64 -19.53 6.55
N LYS A 276 -9.48 -19.14 7.82
CA LYS A 276 -10.55 -18.47 8.58
C LYS A 276 -10.90 -17.10 7.98
N LEU A 277 -9.92 -16.36 7.44
CA LEU A 277 -10.16 -15.04 6.83
C LEU A 277 -11.01 -15.16 5.56
N ILE A 278 -10.71 -16.13 4.69
CA ILE A 278 -11.50 -16.39 3.48
C ILE A 278 -12.91 -16.88 3.82
N ALA A 279 -13.03 -17.77 4.81
CA ALA A 279 -14.32 -18.29 5.29
C ALA A 279 -15.25 -17.18 5.78
N GLU A 280 -14.73 -16.24 6.58
CA GLU A 280 -15.53 -15.11 7.05
C GLU A 280 -16.02 -14.23 5.90
N CYS A 281 -15.19 -14.01 4.87
CA CYS A 281 -15.61 -13.26 3.69
C CYS A 281 -16.71 -13.98 2.91
N HIS A 282 -16.56 -15.28 2.63
CA HIS A 282 -17.59 -16.07 1.95
C HIS A 282 -18.91 -16.09 2.74
N ARG A 283 -18.84 -16.22 4.06
CA ARG A 283 -20.03 -16.15 4.92
C ARG A 283 -20.74 -14.80 4.80
N ARG A 284 -20.00 -13.69 4.86
CA ARG A 284 -20.55 -12.33 4.66
C ARG A 284 -21.11 -12.09 3.26
N GLN A 285 -20.66 -12.83 2.27
CA GLN A 285 -21.23 -12.85 0.90
C GLN A 285 -22.45 -13.77 0.77
N GLY A 286 -22.88 -14.44 1.85
CA GLY A 286 -24.01 -15.38 1.83
C GLY A 286 -23.66 -16.78 1.32
N GLN A 287 -22.37 -17.11 1.18
CA GLN A 287 -21.87 -18.39 0.70
C GLN A 287 -21.54 -19.32 1.88
N SER A 288 -22.52 -19.57 2.75
CA SER A 288 -22.32 -20.27 4.03
C SER A 288 -21.77 -21.69 3.88
N GLU A 289 -22.16 -22.43 2.83
CA GLU A 289 -21.62 -23.78 2.60
C GLU A 289 -20.11 -23.78 2.27
N LEU A 290 -19.65 -22.77 1.52
CA LEU A 290 -18.24 -22.62 1.16
C LEU A 290 -17.43 -22.21 2.39
N ALA A 291 -17.91 -21.19 3.11
CA ALA A 291 -17.32 -20.76 4.38
C ALA A 291 -17.20 -21.90 5.38
N ARG A 292 -18.22 -22.75 5.50
CA ARG A 292 -18.20 -23.90 6.40
C ARG A 292 -17.10 -24.88 6.05
N LYS A 293 -16.88 -25.19 4.76
CA LYS A 293 -15.79 -26.10 4.34
C LYS A 293 -14.41 -25.54 4.72
N GLU A 294 -14.20 -24.24 4.51
CA GLU A 294 -12.95 -23.56 4.84
C GLU A 294 -12.71 -23.50 6.36
N PHE A 295 -13.75 -23.23 7.14
CA PHE A 295 -13.68 -23.32 8.60
C PHE A 295 -13.42 -24.76 9.09
N GLU A 296 -14.05 -25.78 8.48
CA GLU A 296 -13.82 -27.19 8.81
C GLU A 296 -12.37 -27.60 8.51
N GLU A 297 -11.79 -27.12 7.40
CA GLU A 297 -10.38 -27.33 7.07
C GLU A 297 -9.45 -26.64 8.07
N ALA A 298 -9.69 -25.36 8.37
CA ALA A 298 -8.92 -24.60 9.38
C ALA A 298 -8.99 -25.27 10.76
N MET A 299 -10.17 -25.77 11.13
CA MET A 299 -10.40 -26.51 12.38
C MET A 299 -9.54 -27.76 12.43
N ASN A 300 -9.53 -28.58 11.37
CA ASN A 300 -8.76 -29.82 11.32
C ASN A 300 -7.25 -29.56 11.50
N VAL A 301 -6.73 -28.51 10.86
CA VAL A 301 -5.32 -28.10 11.01
C VAL A 301 -5.02 -27.70 12.47
N LYS A 302 -5.85 -26.84 13.07
CA LYS A 302 -5.62 -26.39 14.45
C LYS A 302 -5.82 -27.47 15.50
N ILE A 303 -6.78 -28.37 15.33
CA ILE A 303 -6.98 -29.52 16.24
C ILE A 303 -5.74 -30.41 16.22
N ALA A 304 -5.17 -30.70 15.04
CA ALA A 304 -3.97 -31.52 14.93
C ALA A 304 -2.74 -30.88 15.60
N ALA A 305 -2.66 -29.54 15.61
CA ALA A 305 -1.54 -28.80 16.19
C ALA A 305 -1.69 -28.53 17.69
N LEU A 306 -2.90 -28.25 18.17
CA LEU A 306 -3.14 -27.65 19.50
C LEU A 306 -4.04 -28.49 20.42
N GLY A 307 -4.78 -29.46 19.87
CA GLY A 307 -5.88 -30.15 20.55
C GLY A 307 -7.23 -29.42 20.42
N ASP A 308 -8.32 -30.13 20.70
CA ASP A 308 -9.71 -29.74 20.41
C ASP A 308 -10.32 -28.70 21.35
N HIS A 309 -9.75 -28.48 22.53
CA HIS A 309 -10.21 -27.47 23.49
C HIS A 309 -9.32 -26.22 23.55
N HIS A 310 -8.32 -26.13 22.66
CA HIS A 310 -7.37 -25.03 22.69
C HIS A 310 -8.02 -23.68 22.35
N GLY A 311 -7.60 -22.61 23.03
CA GLY A 311 -8.14 -21.27 22.82
C GLY A 311 -8.00 -20.76 21.38
N GLY A 312 -7.01 -21.26 20.64
CA GLY A 312 -6.79 -20.95 19.23
C GLY A 312 -7.89 -21.40 18.27
N LEU A 313 -8.83 -22.25 18.71
CA LEU A 313 -9.99 -22.72 17.92
C LEU A 313 -11.25 -21.85 18.11
N ALA A 314 -11.26 -20.91 19.06
CA ALA A 314 -12.49 -20.24 19.50
C ALA A 314 -13.24 -19.53 18.37
N GLU A 315 -12.52 -18.73 17.56
CA GLU A 315 -13.12 -18.03 16.41
C GLU A 315 -13.56 -18.97 15.29
N ILE A 316 -12.86 -20.10 15.10
CA ILE A 316 -13.23 -21.10 14.08
C ILE A 316 -14.54 -21.79 14.48
N TYR A 317 -14.65 -22.22 15.75
CA TYR A 317 -15.89 -22.80 16.25
C TYR A 317 -17.04 -21.81 16.20
N GLU A 318 -16.77 -20.54 16.49
CA GLU A 318 -17.80 -19.52 16.35
C GLU A 318 -18.26 -19.35 14.90
N GLY A 319 -17.33 -19.26 13.96
CA GLY A 319 -17.62 -19.16 12.52
C GLY A 319 -18.42 -20.35 12.00
N LEU A 320 -18.10 -21.57 12.45
CA LEU A 320 -18.90 -22.77 12.15
C LEU A 320 -20.32 -22.67 12.70
N GLY A 321 -20.47 -22.21 13.94
CA GLY A 321 -21.79 -21.99 14.54
C GLY A 321 -22.62 -20.97 13.76
N ASP A 322 -21.98 -19.90 13.30
CA ASP A 322 -22.62 -18.86 12.47
C ASP A 322 -23.03 -19.43 11.10
N CYS A 323 -22.15 -20.21 10.44
CA CYS A 323 -22.50 -20.87 9.17
C CYS A 323 -23.69 -21.82 9.32
N TYR A 324 -23.72 -22.67 10.36
CA TYR A 324 -24.86 -23.55 10.61
C TYR A 324 -26.15 -22.79 10.93
N SER A 325 -26.05 -21.63 11.61
CA SER A 325 -27.18 -20.75 11.86
C SER A 325 -27.72 -20.15 10.55
N ASP A 326 -26.83 -19.71 9.66
CA ASP A 326 -27.19 -19.19 8.33
C ASP A 326 -27.89 -20.28 7.49
N GLU A 327 -27.42 -21.53 7.59
CA GLU A 327 -28.02 -22.75 7.01
C GLU A 327 -29.31 -23.23 7.74
N LYS A 328 -29.80 -22.50 8.74
CA LYS A 328 -30.98 -22.85 9.58
C LYS A 328 -30.84 -24.15 10.39
N ASN A 329 -29.64 -24.66 10.59
CA ASN A 329 -29.34 -25.78 11.47
C ASN A 329 -29.07 -25.31 12.91
N SER A 330 -30.14 -25.04 13.66
CA SER A 330 -30.04 -24.51 15.03
C SER A 330 -29.33 -25.45 16.01
N VAL A 331 -29.45 -26.77 15.82
CA VAL A 331 -28.84 -27.77 16.72
C VAL A 331 -27.31 -27.71 16.62
N LYS A 332 -26.79 -27.78 15.38
CA LYS A 332 -25.33 -27.68 15.17
C LYS A 332 -24.79 -26.29 15.50
N ALA A 333 -25.55 -25.23 15.20
CA ALA A 333 -25.17 -23.88 15.59
C ALA A 333 -24.93 -23.76 17.10
N GLN A 334 -25.87 -24.26 17.92
CA GLN A 334 -25.73 -24.28 19.38
C GLN A 334 -24.54 -25.11 19.85
N GLU A 335 -24.31 -26.28 19.25
CA GLU A 335 -23.16 -27.13 19.57
C GLU A 335 -21.83 -26.37 19.37
N TYR A 336 -21.67 -25.75 18.21
CA TYR A 336 -20.44 -25.04 17.86
C TYR A 336 -20.24 -23.74 18.62
N TRP A 337 -21.30 -22.96 18.88
CA TRP A 337 -21.20 -21.81 19.78
C TRP A 337 -20.84 -22.21 21.21
N HIS A 338 -21.27 -23.38 21.68
CA HIS A 338 -20.84 -23.90 22.99
C HIS A 338 -19.35 -24.27 22.99
N LYS A 339 -18.86 -24.94 21.93
CA LYS A 339 -17.42 -25.22 21.75
C LYS A 339 -16.60 -23.93 21.69
N ALA A 340 -17.07 -22.93 20.97
CA ALA A 340 -16.44 -21.61 20.90
C ALA A 340 -16.33 -20.98 22.29
N LYS A 341 -17.40 -21.03 23.08
CA LYS A 341 -17.43 -20.53 24.46
C LYS A 341 -16.35 -21.20 25.33
N VAL A 342 -16.28 -22.54 25.30
CA VAL A 342 -15.26 -23.29 26.05
C VAL A 342 -13.85 -22.90 25.60
N ALA A 343 -13.60 -22.82 24.29
CA ALA A 343 -12.31 -22.39 23.77
C ALA A 343 -11.96 -20.94 24.21
N TYR A 344 -12.91 -20.01 24.22
CA TYR A 344 -12.70 -18.66 24.76
C TYR A 344 -12.42 -18.68 26.28
N ASP A 345 -13.05 -19.56 27.05
CA ASP A 345 -12.75 -19.75 28.48
C ASP A 345 -11.28 -20.17 28.65
N HIS A 346 -10.79 -21.11 27.84
CA HIS A 346 -9.38 -21.51 27.81
C HIS A 346 -8.46 -20.35 27.40
N ALA A 347 -8.83 -19.57 26.38
CA ALA A 347 -8.06 -18.42 25.91
C ALA A 347 -7.92 -17.33 26.99
N ALA A 348 -8.93 -17.13 27.85
CA ALA A 348 -8.87 -16.10 28.89
C ALA A 348 -7.94 -16.46 30.07
N VAL A 349 -7.64 -17.74 30.28
CA VAL A 349 -6.87 -18.24 31.44
C VAL A 349 -5.55 -18.89 31.06
N THR A 350 -5.28 -19.08 29.77
CA THR A 350 -4.03 -19.69 29.30
C THR A 350 -2.82 -18.80 29.61
N LYS A 351 -1.67 -19.44 29.82
CA LYS A 351 -0.35 -18.77 29.91
C LYS A 351 0.32 -18.60 28.55
N ASP A 352 -0.21 -19.24 27.51
CA ASP A 352 0.27 -19.07 26.15
C ASP A 352 -0.08 -17.66 25.65
N ALA A 353 0.92 -16.79 25.61
CA ALA A 353 0.75 -15.40 25.21
C ALA A 353 0.15 -15.23 23.80
N LYS A 354 0.38 -16.20 22.89
CA LYS A 354 -0.16 -16.15 21.52
C LYS A 354 -1.67 -16.30 21.48
N HIS A 355 -2.21 -17.13 22.36
CA HIS A 355 -3.64 -17.47 22.41
C HIS A 355 -4.36 -16.91 23.64
N HIS A 356 -3.65 -16.09 24.43
CA HIS A 356 -4.22 -15.40 25.57
C HIS A 356 -5.06 -14.22 25.09
N ILE A 357 -6.30 -14.12 25.58
CA ILE A 357 -7.15 -12.94 25.40
C ILE A 357 -7.34 -12.22 26.72
N SER A 358 -7.39 -10.88 26.68
CA SER A 358 -7.64 -10.10 27.89
C SER A 358 -9.03 -10.40 28.43
N TYR A 359 -9.18 -10.27 29.75
CA TYR A 359 -10.48 -10.50 30.39
C TYR A 359 -11.55 -9.54 29.84
N GLU A 360 -11.20 -8.30 29.47
CA GLU A 360 -12.14 -7.35 28.90
C GLU A 360 -12.70 -7.81 27.55
N VAL A 361 -11.84 -8.29 26.66
CA VAL A 361 -12.21 -8.85 25.36
C VAL A 361 -13.07 -10.11 25.55
N TYR A 362 -12.63 -11.01 26.45
CA TYR A 362 -13.37 -12.21 26.80
C TYR A 362 -14.81 -11.90 27.25
N ARG A 363 -15.00 -10.96 28.18
CA ARG A 363 -16.34 -10.58 28.69
C ARG A 363 -17.28 -10.14 27.56
N ALA A 364 -16.78 -9.32 26.63
CA ALA A 364 -17.58 -8.84 25.50
C ALA A 364 -17.98 -9.99 24.56
N ILE A 365 -17.04 -10.87 24.23
CA ILE A 365 -17.25 -12.03 23.36
C ILE A 365 -18.29 -12.98 23.96
N ILE A 366 -18.15 -13.33 25.24
CA ILE A 366 -19.05 -14.27 25.92
C ILE A 366 -20.46 -13.68 26.06
N GLY A 367 -20.59 -12.38 26.30
CA GLY A 367 -21.88 -11.69 26.29
C GLY A 367 -22.61 -11.89 24.95
N ARG A 368 -21.92 -11.66 23.84
CA ARG A 368 -22.44 -11.86 22.47
C ARG A 368 -22.77 -13.33 22.18
N LEU A 369 -21.90 -14.27 22.54
CA LEU A 369 -22.14 -15.70 22.36
C LEU A 369 -23.33 -16.20 23.17
N ASN A 370 -23.49 -15.75 24.42
CA ASN A 370 -24.65 -16.12 25.24
C ASN A 370 -25.96 -15.63 24.62
N ALA A 371 -25.96 -14.47 23.97
CA ALA A 371 -27.12 -13.99 23.23
C ALA A 371 -27.47 -14.87 22.02
N LYS A 372 -26.45 -15.43 21.33
CA LYS A 372 -26.65 -16.41 20.24
C LYS A 372 -27.19 -17.76 20.75
N ILE A 373 -26.63 -18.28 21.84
CA ILE A 373 -27.02 -19.57 22.42
C ILE A 373 -28.44 -19.53 23.03
N GLY A 374 -28.84 -18.37 23.57
CA GLY A 374 -30.12 -18.20 24.26
C GLY A 374 -30.10 -18.74 25.71
N PRO A 375 -31.18 -18.54 26.49
CA PRO A 375 -31.26 -19.03 27.85
C PRO A 375 -31.22 -20.56 27.88
N LYS A 376 -30.58 -21.15 28.91
CA LYS A 376 -30.69 -22.59 29.17
C LYS A 376 -32.18 -22.96 29.21
N VAL A 377 -32.65 -23.75 28.26
CA VAL A 377 -33.98 -24.35 28.34
C VAL A 377 -33.97 -25.19 29.62
N LYS A 378 -34.69 -24.74 30.66
CA LYS A 378 -34.88 -25.56 31.86
C LYS A 378 -35.49 -26.88 31.37
N PRO A 379 -34.95 -28.06 31.73
CA PRO A 379 -35.59 -29.32 31.40
C PRO A 379 -37.05 -29.26 31.88
N ARG A 380 -37.99 -29.50 30.97
CA ARG A 380 -39.40 -29.70 31.31
C ARG A 380 -39.46 -31.00 32.12
N TRP A 381 -39.32 -30.90 33.43
CA TRP A 381 -39.79 -31.95 34.32
C TRP A 381 -41.32 -31.87 34.32
N SER A 382 -41.97 -32.65 33.46
CA SER A 382 -43.39 -32.98 33.65
C SER A 382 -43.44 -33.97 34.81
N PHE A 383 -43.76 -33.49 36.01
CA PHE A 383 -44.31 -34.37 37.01
C PHE A 383 -45.75 -34.68 36.57
N ASP A 384 -45.95 -35.88 36.04
CA ASP A 384 -47.28 -36.48 35.98
C ASP A 384 -47.76 -36.63 37.42
N ASN A 385 -48.64 -35.73 37.85
CA ASN A 385 -49.43 -35.94 39.04
C ASN A 385 -50.52 -36.96 38.69
N LYS A 386 -50.42 -38.12 39.36
CA LYS A 386 -51.37 -39.23 39.36
C LYS A 386 -52.81 -38.80 39.61
#